data_AF-A0A163IRP2-F1
#
_entry.id   AF-A0A163IRP2-F1
#
_cell.length_a   1.000
_cell.length_b   1.000
_cell.length_c   1.000
_cell.angle_alpha   90.00
_cell.angle_beta   90.00
_cell.angle_gamma   90.00
#
_symmetry.space_group_name_H-M   'P 1'
#
loop_
_entity.id
_entity.type
_entity.pdbx_description
1 polymer ?
#
loop_
_entity_poly.entity_id
_entity_poly.type
_entity_poly.pdbx_seq_one_letter_code
_entity_poly.pdbx_strand_id
1 'polypeptide(L)'
;MKIKPPRQAQEWSYSSHRESIGKALTSLGFRSNKEHISIVAHQLVWRVTCVRTRIKYDARADGRTQRWRAYLTSLPRKIMRSMAGFITNGRSFYLARAVFNPPTSLCEKLFPAIDERHDRLAAKELILDDPIQPTVAANAFVQVITMLRETFIQDSVLMMELHPCHPIWQHSVFSDPAYLPFKRKVHIIA
;
A
#
# COMPACT_ATOMS: atom_id res chain seq x y z
N MET A 1 -0.77 -27.71 20.91
CA MET A 1 -0.67 -27.50 19.46
C MET A 1 0.77 -27.04 19.14
N LYS A 2 1.57 -27.80 18.38
CA LYS A 2 2.95 -27.39 18.05
C LYS A 2 2.89 -26.33 16.94
N ILE A 3 3.23 -25.08 17.26
CA ILE A 3 3.33 -24.01 16.27
C ILE A 3 4.51 -24.33 15.35
N LYS A 4 4.22 -24.56 14.07
CA LYS A 4 5.24 -24.80 13.05
C LYS A 4 6.10 -23.54 12.93
N PRO A 5 7.44 -23.64 12.90
CA PRO A 5 8.29 -22.46 12.76
C PRO A 5 7.89 -21.69 11.49
N PRO A 6 7.88 -20.34 11.54
CA PRO A 6 7.52 -19.53 10.39
C PRO A 6 8.43 -19.91 9.22
N ARG A 7 7.81 -20.28 8.10
CA ARG A 7 8.53 -20.63 6.87
C ARG A 7 9.32 -19.39 6.48
N GLN A 8 10.66 -19.45 6.46
CA GLN A 8 11.47 -18.36 5.94
C GLN A 8 11.05 -18.12 4.49
N ALA A 9 10.44 -16.96 4.25
CA ALA A 9 10.10 -16.55 2.90
C ALA A 9 11.41 -16.15 2.21
N GLN A 10 11.80 -16.92 1.21
CA GLN A 10 12.96 -16.59 0.38
C GLN A 10 12.55 -15.47 -0.58
N GLU A 11 13.21 -14.32 -0.48
CA GLU A 11 13.05 -13.25 -1.47
C GLU A 11 13.49 -13.74 -2.85
N TRP A 12 12.76 -13.32 -3.88
CA TRP A 12 13.15 -13.59 -5.26
C TRP A 12 14.49 -12.93 -5.57
N SER A 13 15.33 -13.62 -6.32
CA SER A 13 16.64 -13.10 -6.70
C SER A 13 16.52 -11.87 -7.62
N TYR A 14 17.55 -11.03 -7.61
CA TYR A 14 17.65 -9.89 -8.53
C TYR A 14 17.53 -10.30 -10.00
N SER A 15 18.10 -11.46 -10.38
CA SER A 15 18.03 -11.95 -11.76
C SER A 15 16.58 -12.24 -12.16
N SER A 16 15.80 -12.88 -11.29
CA SER A 16 14.39 -13.17 -11.53
C SER A 16 13.56 -11.89 -11.69
N HIS A 17 13.75 -10.90 -10.81
CA HIS A 17 13.10 -9.60 -10.94
C HIS A 17 13.48 -8.90 -12.25
N ARG A 18 14.78 -8.88 -12.60
CA ARG A 18 15.27 -8.24 -13.82
C ARG A 18 14.72 -8.88 -15.08
N GLU A 19 14.69 -10.20 -15.12
CA GLU A 19 14.18 -10.95 -16.27
C GLU A 19 12.68 -10.70 -16.48
N SER A 20 11.88 -10.74 -15.41
CA SER A 20 10.45 -10.45 -15.46
C SER A 20 10.16 -9.04 -15.98
N ILE A 21 10.84 -8.02 -15.44
CA ILE A 21 10.68 -6.63 -15.90
C ILE A 21 11.14 -6.47 -17.35
N GLY A 22 12.27 -7.07 -17.72
CA GLY A 22 12.79 -7.02 -19.09
C GLY A 22 11.82 -7.60 -20.13
N LYS A 23 11.18 -8.74 -19.80
CA LYS A 23 10.13 -9.34 -20.64
C LYS A 23 8.93 -8.42 -20.80
N ALA A 24 8.43 -7.82 -19.71
CA ALA A 24 7.29 -6.91 -19.75
C ALA A 24 7.57 -5.64 -20.58
N LEU A 25 8.77 -5.07 -20.48
CA LEU A 25 9.15 -3.90 -21.29
C LEU A 25 9.28 -4.27 -22.77
N THR A 26 9.85 -5.44 -23.06
CA THR A 26 10.00 -5.94 -24.44
C THR A 26 8.63 -6.21 -25.08
N SER A 27 7.68 -6.79 -24.36
CA SER A 27 6.33 -7.03 -24.88
C SER A 27 5.56 -5.75 -25.17
N LEU A 28 5.90 -4.65 -24.49
CA LEU A 28 5.38 -3.31 -24.75
C LEU A 28 6.17 -2.53 -25.82
N GLY A 29 7.20 -3.13 -26.42
CA GLY A 29 8.04 -2.50 -27.44
C GLY A 29 9.08 -1.50 -26.91
N PHE A 30 9.28 -1.44 -25.59
CA PHE A 30 10.28 -0.57 -24.99
C PHE A 30 11.67 -1.21 -24.98
N ARG A 31 12.69 -0.42 -25.37
CA ARG A 31 14.09 -0.80 -25.19
C ARG A 31 14.53 -0.42 -23.78
N SER A 32 14.96 -1.41 -23.00
CA SER A 32 15.47 -1.21 -21.64
C SER A 32 16.92 -1.66 -21.53
N ASN A 33 17.77 -0.86 -20.88
CA ASN A 33 19.11 -1.28 -20.47
C ASN A 33 19.10 -1.83 -19.02
N LYS A 34 20.22 -2.43 -18.59
CA LYS A 34 20.38 -2.97 -17.23
C LYS A 34 20.16 -1.89 -16.14
N GLU A 35 20.51 -0.65 -16.45
CA GLU A 35 20.40 0.49 -15.54
C GLU A 35 18.94 0.91 -15.33
N HIS A 36 18.11 0.97 -16.37
CA HIS A 36 16.69 1.33 -16.26
C HIS A 36 15.93 0.36 -15.35
N ILE A 37 16.20 -0.95 -15.47
CA ILE A 37 15.56 -1.99 -14.66
C ILE A 37 16.01 -1.90 -13.19
N SER A 38 17.30 -1.64 -12.95
CA SER A 38 17.84 -1.43 -11.59
C SER A 38 17.35 -0.12 -10.96
N ILE A 39 17.24 0.94 -11.75
CA ILE A 39 16.84 2.29 -11.31
C ILE A 39 15.36 2.34 -10.95
N VAL A 40 14.46 1.67 -11.67
CA VAL A 40 13.03 1.63 -11.28
C VAL A 40 12.85 1.02 -9.89
N ALA A 41 13.61 -0.03 -9.55
CA ALA A 41 13.63 -0.61 -8.22
C ALA A 41 14.28 0.33 -7.17
N HIS A 42 15.32 1.09 -7.54
CA HIS A 42 16.04 2.01 -6.65
C HIS A 42 15.41 3.40 -6.51
N GLN A 43 14.56 3.85 -7.43
CA GLN A 43 14.10 5.24 -7.48
C GLN A 43 13.24 5.62 -6.29
N LEU A 44 12.40 4.71 -5.78
CA LEU A 44 11.58 4.99 -4.59
C LEU A 44 12.46 5.16 -3.34
N VAL A 45 13.42 4.25 -3.15
CA VAL A 45 14.37 4.27 -2.02
C VAL A 45 15.31 5.48 -2.11
N TRP A 46 15.92 5.73 -3.27
CA TRP A 46 16.81 6.88 -3.49
C TRP A 46 16.09 8.21 -3.31
N ARG A 47 14.87 8.38 -3.86
CA ARG A 47 14.10 9.62 -3.73
C ARG A 47 13.71 9.89 -2.27
N VAL A 48 13.31 8.87 -1.51
CA VAL A 48 13.01 9.01 -0.08
C VAL A 48 14.27 9.33 0.74
N THR A 49 15.39 8.69 0.41
CA THR A 49 16.66 8.84 1.13
C THR A 49 17.29 10.22 0.88
N CYS A 50 17.28 10.71 -0.37
CA CYS A 50 17.74 12.04 -0.75
C CYS A 50 16.92 13.18 -0.12
N VAL A 51 15.62 12.97 0.08
CA VAL A 51 14.77 13.96 0.76
C VAL A 51 15.13 14.05 2.24
N ARG A 52 15.37 12.89 2.88
CA ARG A 52 15.76 12.82 4.28
C ARG A 52 17.14 13.45 4.53
N THR A 53 18.08 13.29 3.61
CA THR A 53 19.39 13.96 3.70
C THR A 53 19.27 15.46 3.47
N ARG A 54 18.50 15.93 2.47
CA ARG A 54 18.29 17.37 2.21
C ARG A 54 17.69 18.12 3.39
N ILE A 55 16.64 17.58 4.02
CA ILE A 55 16.01 18.16 5.22
C ILE A 55 17.02 18.31 6.38
N LYS A 56 17.96 17.37 6.52
CA LYS A 56 19.00 17.40 7.56
C LYS A 56 20.05 18.49 7.34
N TYR A 57 20.34 18.86 6.08
CA TYR A 57 21.30 19.91 5.75
C TYR A 57 20.69 21.31 5.87
N ASP A 58 19.45 21.53 5.42
CA ASP A 58 18.77 22.83 5.54
C ASP A 58 18.57 23.23 7.02
N ALA A 59 18.32 22.26 7.92
CA ALA A 59 18.22 22.50 9.37
C ALA A 59 19.53 22.95 10.03
N ARG A 60 20.69 22.75 9.38
CA ARG A 60 22.01 23.16 9.89
C ARG A 60 22.42 24.56 9.41
N ALA A 61 21.82 25.06 8.34
CA ALA A 61 22.19 26.35 7.74
C ALA A 61 21.54 27.55 8.47
N ASP A 62 20.29 27.41 8.94
CA ASP A 62 19.52 28.55 9.45
C ASP A 62 19.28 28.43 10.96
N GLY A 63 20.26 28.88 11.75
CA GLY A 63 20.29 28.82 13.22
C GLY A 63 19.17 29.54 13.99
N ARG A 64 18.06 29.93 13.36
CA ARG A 64 16.94 30.64 14.00
C ARG A 64 15.52 30.09 13.73
N THR A 65 15.35 29.03 12.94
CA THR A 65 14.01 28.49 12.66
C THR A 65 13.83 27.07 13.20
N GLN A 66 13.57 26.99 14.50
CA GLN A 66 12.70 25.98 15.14
C GLN A 66 13.04 24.50 14.81
N ARG A 67 13.92 23.97 15.65
CA ARG A 67 14.33 22.57 15.93
C ARG A 67 13.25 21.47 15.86
N TRP A 68 11.96 21.79 15.69
CA TRP A 68 10.84 20.84 15.60
C TRP A 68 10.44 20.44 14.18
N ARG A 69 10.89 21.14 13.12
CA ARG A 69 10.65 20.71 11.72
C ARG A 69 11.67 19.70 11.19
N ALA A 70 12.83 19.57 11.84
CA ALA A 70 13.91 18.66 11.42
C ALA A 70 13.63 17.17 11.72
N TYR A 71 12.58 16.88 12.52
CA TYR A 71 12.07 15.54 12.80
C TYR A 71 10.78 15.23 12.04
N LEU A 72 10.51 15.90 10.91
CA LEU A 72 9.44 15.44 10.04
C LEU A 72 9.87 14.10 9.43
N THR A 73 9.43 13.04 10.10
CA THR A 73 9.29 11.65 9.64
C THR A 73 8.41 11.53 8.40
N SER A 74 7.85 12.64 7.90
CA SER A 74 6.99 12.71 6.72
C SER A 74 7.70 13.43 5.56
N LEU A 75 7.66 12.79 4.40
CA LEU A 75 8.10 13.39 3.13
C LEU A 75 7.27 14.66 2.85
N PRO A 76 7.87 15.73 2.29
CA PRO A 76 7.12 16.92 1.90
C PRO A 76 5.96 16.56 0.96
N ARG A 77 4.76 17.10 1.22
CA ARG A 77 3.54 16.80 0.45
C ARG A 77 3.73 17.00 -1.06
N LYS A 78 4.50 18.02 -1.46
CA LYS A 78 4.85 18.28 -2.86
C LYS A 78 5.57 17.10 -3.51
N ILE A 79 6.46 16.45 -2.77
CA ILE A 79 7.24 15.31 -3.24
C ILE A 79 6.37 14.06 -3.31
N MET A 80 5.59 13.77 -2.27
CA MET A 80 4.66 12.63 -2.28
C MET A 80 3.68 12.71 -3.46
N ARG A 81 3.16 13.90 -3.74
CA ARG A 81 2.32 14.16 -4.92
C ARG A 81 3.04 13.86 -6.22
N SER A 82 4.24 14.40 -6.41
CA SER A 82 5.05 14.14 -7.61
C SER A 82 5.34 12.65 -7.79
N MET A 83 5.59 11.93 -6.70
CA MET A 83 5.90 10.49 -6.73
C MET A 83 4.68 9.66 -7.10
N ALA A 84 3.49 10.08 -6.69
CA ALA A 84 2.23 9.45 -7.05
C ALA A 84 1.68 9.93 -8.42
N GLY A 85 2.46 10.69 -9.20
CA GLY A 85 2.08 11.16 -10.53
C GLY A 85 1.16 12.39 -10.56
N PHE A 86 0.92 13.04 -9.41
CA PHE A 86 0.07 14.23 -9.32
C PHE A 86 0.85 15.53 -9.57
N ILE A 87 0.13 16.56 -10.05
CA ILE A 87 0.68 17.90 -10.24
C ILE A 87 1.09 18.48 -8.87
N THR A 88 2.35 18.92 -8.77
CA THR A 88 2.96 19.30 -7.49
C THR A 88 2.32 20.52 -6.82
N ASN A 89 1.85 21.48 -7.64
CA ASN A 89 1.22 22.73 -7.19
C ASN A 89 -0.31 22.71 -7.33
N GLY A 90 -0.92 21.55 -7.62
CA GLY A 90 -2.37 21.42 -7.73
C GLY A 90 -3.11 21.61 -6.40
N ARG A 91 -4.41 21.90 -6.49
CA ARG A 91 -5.37 21.97 -5.36
C ARG A 91 -5.57 20.58 -4.72
N SER A 92 -6.70 20.34 -4.08
CA SER A 92 -7.07 19.01 -3.56
C SER A 92 -7.18 17.99 -4.70
N PHE A 93 -6.57 16.83 -4.52
CA PHE A 93 -6.78 15.65 -5.36
C PHE A 93 -7.71 14.71 -4.58
N TYR A 94 -8.69 14.14 -5.25
CA TYR A 94 -9.56 13.13 -4.68
C TYR A 94 -9.66 11.94 -5.64
N LEU A 95 -9.73 10.74 -5.07
CA LEU A 95 -10.09 9.55 -5.81
C LEU A 95 -11.62 9.51 -5.85
N ALA A 96 -12.24 9.66 -7.03
CA ALA A 96 -13.71 9.65 -7.14
C ALA A 96 -14.31 8.40 -6.48
N ARG A 97 -13.71 7.22 -6.72
CA ARG A 97 -14.13 5.96 -6.10
C ARG A 97 -14.04 5.90 -4.57
N ALA A 98 -13.20 6.74 -3.95
CA ALA A 98 -13.09 6.81 -2.48
C ALA A 98 -14.29 7.51 -1.83
N VAL A 99 -15.22 8.07 -2.62
CA VAL A 99 -16.48 8.64 -2.11
C VAL A 99 -17.38 7.56 -1.50
N PHE A 100 -17.28 6.31 -1.96
CA PHE A 100 -18.07 5.21 -1.43
C PHE A 100 -17.22 4.27 -0.57
N ASN A 101 -17.54 4.24 0.71
CA ASN A 101 -16.98 3.25 1.61
C ASN A 101 -17.58 1.87 1.29
N PRO A 102 -16.75 0.82 1.11
CA PRO A 102 -17.26 -0.53 0.93
C PRO A 102 -18.02 -1.00 2.17
N PRO A 103 -19.02 -1.89 2.04
CA PRO A 103 -19.75 -2.43 3.19
C PRO A 103 -18.78 -3.14 4.14
N THR A 104 -18.89 -2.87 5.45
CA THR A 104 -18.03 -3.48 6.48
C THR A 104 -18.06 -5.01 6.42
N SER A 105 -19.24 -5.58 6.23
CA SER A 105 -19.45 -7.04 6.09
C SER A 105 -18.70 -7.65 4.89
N LEU A 106 -18.36 -6.84 3.88
CA LEU A 106 -17.56 -7.26 2.74
C LEU A 106 -16.07 -7.15 3.04
N CYS A 107 -15.65 -6.09 3.72
CA CYS A 107 -14.26 -5.90 4.18
C CYS A 107 -13.81 -7.00 5.14
N GLU A 108 -14.68 -7.41 6.08
CA GLU A 108 -14.42 -8.48 7.05
C GLU A 108 -14.14 -9.84 6.37
N LYS A 109 -14.68 -10.07 5.17
CA LYS A 109 -14.43 -11.31 4.41
C LYS A 109 -13.03 -11.37 3.81
N LEU A 110 -12.36 -10.24 3.63
CA LEU A 110 -10.98 -10.19 3.16
C LEU A 110 -10.04 -10.18 4.35
N PHE A 111 -9.10 -11.13 4.44
CA PHE A 111 -8.17 -11.24 5.58
C PHE A 111 -8.81 -11.26 6.99
N PRO A 112 -9.84 -12.08 7.29
CA PRO A 112 -10.63 -11.99 8.53
C PRO A 112 -9.84 -11.91 9.85
N ALA A 113 -8.66 -12.53 9.89
CA ALA A 113 -7.76 -12.50 11.04
C ALA A 113 -7.28 -11.08 11.44
N ILE A 114 -7.45 -10.08 10.57
CA ILE A 114 -7.08 -8.69 10.87
C ILE A 114 -8.07 -8.05 11.86
N ASP A 115 -9.35 -8.40 11.79
CA ASP A 115 -10.38 -7.82 12.69
C ASP A 115 -10.16 -8.34 14.12
N GLU A 116 -9.97 -9.65 14.25
CA GLU A 116 -9.58 -10.29 15.53
C GLU A 116 -8.28 -9.66 16.09
N ARG A 117 -7.28 -9.43 15.24
CA ARG A 117 -6.02 -8.80 15.66
C ARG A 117 -6.21 -7.34 16.06
N HIS A 118 -7.06 -6.60 15.37
CA HIS A 118 -7.35 -5.21 15.69
C HIS A 118 -7.99 -5.09 17.07
N ASP A 119 -9.00 -5.92 17.37
CA ASP A 119 -9.71 -5.91 18.65
C ASP A 119 -8.79 -6.31 19.81
N ARG A 120 -7.97 -7.35 19.62
CA ARG A 120 -6.98 -7.79 20.61
C ARG A 120 -5.94 -6.72 20.92
N LEU A 121 -5.44 -6.04 19.89
CA LEU A 121 -4.49 -4.94 20.06
C LEU A 121 -5.14 -3.72 20.74
N ALA A 122 -6.41 -3.43 20.46
CA ALA A 122 -7.17 -2.37 21.11
C ALA A 122 -7.45 -2.66 22.59
N ALA A 123 -7.77 -3.91 22.92
CA ALA A 123 -8.04 -4.38 24.28
C ALA A 123 -6.79 -4.47 25.16
N LYS A 124 -5.58 -4.33 24.59
CA LYS A 124 -4.28 -4.51 25.28
C LYS A 124 -4.21 -5.84 26.05
N GLU A 125 -4.90 -6.87 25.56
CA GLU A 125 -4.91 -8.19 26.19
C GLU A 125 -3.53 -8.83 26.08
N LEU A 126 -2.78 -8.78 27.17
CA LEU A 126 -1.52 -9.51 27.33
C LEU A 126 -1.87 -10.94 27.73
N ILE A 127 -2.05 -11.82 26.76
CA ILE A 127 -2.07 -13.25 27.03
C ILE A 127 -0.62 -13.66 27.36
N LEU A 128 -0.41 -14.23 28.56
CA LEU A 128 0.89 -14.50 29.17
C LEU A 128 1.82 -15.41 28.32
N ASP A 129 1.29 -16.09 27.29
CA ASP A 129 2.01 -17.00 26.38
C ASP A 129 1.82 -16.67 24.88
N ASP A 130 1.33 -15.47 24.55
CA ASP A 130 1.11 -15.08 23.15
C ASP A 130 2.39 -14.48 22.52
N PRO A 131 2.85 -14.99 21.35
CA PRO A 131 4.02 -14.43 20.66
C PRO A 131 3.83 -13.00 20.16
N ILE A 132 2.62 -12.43 20.24
CA ILE A 132 2.29 -11.11 19.70
C ILE A 132 2.35 -10.05 20.79
N GLN A 133 3.51 -9.41 20.92
CA GLN A 133 3.63 -8.16 21.69
C GLN A 133 2.84 -7.04 20.98
N PRO A 134 1.98 -6.27 21.68
CA PRO A 134 1.29 -5.12 21.10
C PRO A 134 2.30 -3.99 20.81
N THR A 135 2.95 -4.07 19.65
CA THR A 135 3.95 -3.09 19.20
C THR A 135 3.32 -2.04 18.27
N VAL A 136 3.95 -0.85 18.21
CA VAL A 136 3.57 0.21 17.26
C VAL A 136 3.55 -0.29 15.82
N ALA A 137 4.49 -1.17 15.46
CA ALA A 137 4.56 -1.77 14.13
C ALA A 137 3.39 -2.72 13.85
N ALA A 138 2.96 -3.52 14.83
CA ALA A 138 1.80 -4.40 14.68
C ALA A 138 0.51 -3.59 14.46
N ASN A 139 0.30 -2.53 15.24
CA ASN A 139 -0.83 -1.61 15.07
C ASN A 139 -0.83 -0.95 13.70
N ALA A 140 0.32 -0.41 13.27
CA ALA A 140 0.46 0.21 11.96
C ALA A 140 0.24 -0.80 10.82
N PHE A 141 0.70 -2.04 10.97
CA PHE A 141 0.50 -3.09 9.97
C PHE A 141 -0.98 -3.44 9.81
N VAL A 142 -1.69 -3.66 10.93
CA VAL A 142 -3.14 -3.90 10.92
C VAL A 142 -3.88 -2.76 10.22
N GLN A 143 -3.56 -1.50 10.53
CA GLN A 143 -4.14 -0.33 9.86
C GLN A 143 -3.86 -0.32 8.36
N VAL A 144 -2.64 -0.64 7.93
CA VAL A 144 -2.29 -0.73 6.51
C VAL A 144 -3.12 -1.78 5.79
N ILE A 145 -3.28 -2.97 6.38
CA ILE A 145 -4.11 -4.02 5.77
C ILE A 145 -5.58 -3.58 5.70
N THR A 146 -6.10 -2.90 6.73
CA THR A 146 -7.46 -2.35 6.70
C THR A 146 -7.64 -1.36 5.55
N MET A 147 -6.72 -0.41 5.37
CA MET A 147 -6.77 0.53 4.23
C MET A 147 -6.67 -0.19 2.87
N LEU A 148 -5.84 -1.24 2.78
CA LEU A 148 -5.71 -2.04 1.57
C LEU A 148 -6.97 -2.84 1.26
N ARG A 149 -7.70 -3.36 2.27
CA ARG A 149 -9.00 -4.03 2.07
C ARG A 149 -10.00 -3.09 1.42
N GLU A 150 -10.13 -1.87 1.96
CA GLU A 150 -11.06 -0.87 1.43
C GLU A 150 -10.71 -0.49 -0.01
N THR A 151 -9.43 -0.15 -0.23
CA THR A 151 -8.93 0.23 -1.56
C THR A 151 -9.10 -0.89 -2.57
N PHE A 152 -8.81 -2.14 -2.17
CA PHE A 152 -8.95 -3.30 -3.04
C PHE A 152 -10.40 -3.53 -3.48
N ILE A 153 -11.37 -3.42 -2.57
CA ILE A 153 -12.79 -3.56 -2.91
C ILE A 153 -13.24 -2.40 -3.82
N GLN A 154 -12.84 -1.16 -3.52
CA GLN A 154 -13.16 0.00 -4.37
C GLN A 154 -12.60 -0.17 -5.79
N ASP A 155 -11.33 -0.56 -5.89
CA ASP A 155 -10.63 -0.69 -7.16
C ASP A 155 -11.10 -1.93 -7.95
N SER A 156 -11.57 -2.97 -7.27
CA SER A 156 -12.04 -4.20 -7.91
C SER A 156 -13.18 -3.95 -8.90
N VAL A 157 -14.03 -2.96 -8.65
CA VAL A 157 -15.13 -2.58 -9.56
C VAL A 157 -14.58 -2.22 -10.95
N LEU A 158 -13.59 -1.33 -10.98
CA LEU A 158 -12.92 -0.88 -12.21
C LEU A 158 -12.04 -1.99 -12.81
N MET A 159 -11.31 -2.70 -11.96
CA MET A 159 -10.39 -3.74 -12.41
C MET A 159 -11.11 -4.95 -13.01
N MET A 160 -12.34 -5.25 -12.58
CA MET A 160 -13.19 -6.27 -13.19
C MET A 160 -13.64 -5.89 -14.60
N GLU A 161 -13.83 -4.61 -14.90
CA GLU A 161 -14.19 -4.13 -16.24
C GLU A 161 -12.98 -4.16 -17.18
N LEU A 162 -11.82 -3.73 -16.67
CA LEU A 162 -10.57 -3.73 -17.45
C LEU A 162 -10.04 -5.15 -17.69
N HIS A 163 -10.21 -6.05 -16.74
CA HIS A 163 -9.64 -7.40 -16.76
C HIS A 163 -10.66 -8.47 -16.32
N PRO A 164 -11.75 -8.70 -17.08
CA PRO A 164 -12.85 -9.57 -16.66
C PRO A 164 -12.45 -11.04 -16.46
N CYS A 165 -11.37 -11.50 -17.11
CA CYS A 165 -10.90 -12.88 -17.02
C CYS A 165 -9.89 -13.13 -15.87
N HIS A 166 -9.61 -12.13 -15.01
CA HIS A 166 -8.60 -12.31 -13.96
C HIS A 166 -9.07 -13.34 -12.92
N PRO A 167 -8.24 -14.34 -12.53
CA PRO A 167 -8.67 -15.42 -11.63
C PRO A 167 -9.14 -14.94 -10.24
N ILE A 168 -8.64 -13.79 -9.80
CA ILE A 168 -9.02 -13.21 -8.49
C ILE A 168 -10.54 -12.99 -8.36
N TRP A 169 -11.24 -12.73 -9.47
CA TRP A 169 -12.68 -12.50 -9.49
C TRP A 169 -13.52 -13.74 -9.18
N GLN A 170 -12.92 -14.93 -9.21
CA GLN A 170 -13.57 -16.18 -8.81
C GLN A 170 -13.73 -16.29 -7.28
N HIS A 171 -13.09 -15.40 -6.52
CA HIS A 171 -13.23 -15.37 -5.07
C HIS A 171 -14.67 -15.04 -4.66
N SER A 172 -15.19 -15.75 -3.66
CA SER A 172 -16.60 -15.65 -3.22
C SER A 172 -17.05 -14.24 -2.81
N VAL A 173 -16.11 -13.39 -2.38
CA VAL A 173 -16.35 -11.99 -2.05
C VAL A 173 -16.99 -11.20 -3.20
N PHE A 174 -16.66 -11.53 -4.45
CA PHE A 174 -17.17 -10.83 -5.64
C PHE A 174 -18.54 -11.33 -6.10
N SER A 175 -18.96 -12.50 -5.60
CA SER A 175 -20.30 -13.05 -5.80
C SER A 175 -21.24 -12.70 -4.64
N ASP A 176 -20.77 -11.92 -3.66
CA ASP A 176 -21.53 -11.59 -2.47
C ASP A 176 -22.72 -10.67 -2.80
N PRO A 177 -23.92 -10.92 -2.22
CA PRO A 177 -25.07 -10.05 -2.41
C PRO A 177 -24.85 -8.59 -2.00
N ALA A 178 -23.94 -8.31 -1.06
CA ALA A 178 -23.58 -6.95 -0.65
C ALA A 178 -22.63 -6.26 -1.64
N TYR A 179 -21.88 -7.03 -2.46
CA TYR A 179 -20.98 -6.46 -3.46
C TYR A 179 -21.73 -5.87 -4.65
N LEU A 180 -22.80 -6.50 -5.14
CA LEU A 180 -23.53 -6.02 -6.33
C LEU A 180 -24.14 -4.61 -6.17
N PRO A 181 -24.80 -4.25 -5.05
CA PRO A 181 -25.25 -2.88 -4.80
C PRO A 181 -24.08 -1.89 -4.71
N PHE A 182 -22.97 -2.28 -4.09
CA PHE A 182 -21.78 -1.44 -3.99
C PHE A 182 -21.17 -1.17 -5.36
N LYS A 183 -20.98 -2.22 -6.18
CA LYS A 183 -20.49 -2.12 -7.55
C LYS A 183 -21.31 -1.12 -8.38
N ARG A 184 -22.64 -1.20 -8.30
CA ARG A 184 -23.54 -0.26 -8.99
C ARG A 184 -23.33 1.20 -8.56
N LYS A 185 -23.09 1.46 -7.26
CA LYS A 185 -22.83 2.82 -6.76
C LYS A 185 -21.51 3.38 -7.30
N VAL A 186 -20.45 2.59 -7.25
CA VAL A 186 -19.12 3.01 -7.73
C VAL A 186 -19.13 3.26 -9.23
N HIS A 187 -19.84 2.44 -10.02
CA HIS A 187 -19.96 2.62 -11.47
C HIS A 187 -20.64 3.95 -11.87
N ILE A 188 -21.45 4.57 -11.02
CA ILE A 188 -22.11 5.86 -11.36
C ILE A 188 -21.10 7.02 -11.47
N ILE A 189 -19.96 6.91 -10.79
CA ILE A 189 -18.97 8.00 -10.67
C ILE A 189 -17.62 7.67 -11.32
N ALA A 190 -17.47 6.46 -11.86
CA ALA A 190 -16.30 6.00 -12.58
C ALA A 190 -16.43 6.30 -14.08
#